data_AF-A0A5T2X1H3-F1
#
_entry.id   AF-A0A5T2X1H3-F1
#
_cell.length_a   1.000
_cell.length_b   1.000
_cell.length_c   1.000
_cell.angle_alpha   90.00
_cell.angle_beta   90.00
_cell.angle_gamma   90.00
#
_symmetry.space_group_name_H-M   'P 1'
#
loop_
_entity.id
_entity.type
_entity.pdbx_description
1 polymer ?
#
loop_
_entity_poly.entity_id
_entity_poly.type
_entity_poly.pdbx_seq_one_letter_code
_entity_poly.pdbx_strand_id
1 'polypeptide(L)' 'MATHSEKANLYPTHKCSFCGKTNNDVASIIAGDGVCICDECVFACVNIIFKQNRRARNGEKNIKA' A
#
# COMPACT_ATOMS: atom_id res chain seq x y z
N MET A 1 17.77 -16.51 -21.50
CA MET A 1 17.51 -15.62 -20.36
C MET A 1 16.15 -15.95 -19.78
N ALA A 2 16.13 -16.78 -18.75
CA ALA A 2 15.04 -16.94 -17.79
C ALA A 2 15.67 -17.60 -16.56
N THR A 3 16.38 -16.77 -15.80
CA THR A 3 16.89 -17.14 -14.47
C THR A 3 15.72 -17.19 -13.49
N HIS A 4 15.87 -18.01 -12.43
CA HIS A 4 14.94 -18.28 -11.32
C HIS A 4 14.04 -19.51 -11.57
N SER A 5 14.58 -20.72 -11.50
CA SER A 5 14.80 -21.51 -10.26
C SER A 5 13.50 -21.80 -9.51
N GLU A 6 12.88 -22.90 -9.93
CA GLU A 6 11.65 -23.53 -9.46
C GLU A 6 11.84 -24.15 -8.07
N LYS A 7 11.94 -23.31 -7.03
CA LYS A 7 11.73 -23.77 -5.66
C LYS A 7 10.26 -23.60 -5.34
N ALA A 8 9.50 -24.69 -5.49
CA ALA A 8 8.09 -24.77 -5.11
C ALA A 8 7.91 -24.24 -3.68
N ASN A 9 7.29 -23.07 -3.58
CA ASN A 9 7.09 -22.38 -2.33
C ASN A 9 5.78 -22.88 -1.71
N LEU A 10 5.88 -23.72 -0.66
CA LEU A 10 4.75 -24.36 0.01
C LEU A 10 3.93 -23.42 0.91
N TYR A 11 4.27 -22.13 1.05
CA TYR A 11 3.45 -21.17 1.78
C TYR A 11 2.61 -20.30 0.83
N PRO A 12 1.33 -20.00 1.16
CA PRO A 12 0.56 -19.02 0.42
C PRO A 12 1.30 -17.67 0.48
N THR A 13 1.89 -17.25 -0.64
CA THR A 13 2.50 -15.93 -0.75
C THR A 13 1.40 -14.89 -0.68
N HIS A 14 1.27 -14.22 0.47
CA HIS A 14 0.39 -13.07 0.59
C HIS A 14 0.96 -11.94 -0.28
N LYS A 15 0.13 -11.45 -1.21
CA LYS A 15 0.46 -10.35 -2.12
C LYS A 15 -0.31 -9.10 -1.72
N CYS A 16 0.35 -7.95 -1.69
CA CYS A 16 -0.31 -6.67 -1.48
C CYS A 16 -1.27 -6.40 -2.65
N SER A 17 -2.55 -6.14 -2.35
CA SER A 17 -3.59 -5.84 -3.33
C SER A 17 -3.37 -4.51 -4.05
N PHE A 18 -2.50 -3.63 -3.52
CA PHE A 18 -2.24 -2.30 -4.07
C PHE A 18 -1.00 -2.25 -4.97
N CYS A 19 0.11 -2.85 -4.54
CA CYS A 19 1.39 -2.79 -5.27
C CYS A 19 1.83 -4.13 -5.86
N GLY A 20 1.16 -5.25 -5.53
CA GLY A 20 1.49 -6.59 -6.03
C GLY A 20 2.71 -7.25 -5.37
N LYS A 21 3.45 -6.54 -4.50
CA LYS A 21 4.59 -7.07 -3.76
C LYS A 21 4.18 -8.23 -2.85
N THR A 22 5.05 -9.22 -2.70
CA THR A 22 4.84 -10.35 -1.81
C THR A 22 5.37 -10.07 -0.39
N ASN A 23 5.04 -10.92 0.56
CA ASN A 23 5.56 -10.85 1.93
C ASN A 23 7.10 -10.94 2.03
N ASN A 24 7.81 -11.34 0.98
CA ASN A 24 9.27 -11.31 0.93
C ASN A 24 9.84 -9.94 0.51
N ASP A 25 9.03 -9.13 -0.19
CA ASP A 25 9.45 -7.87 -0.79
C ASP A 25 9.19 -6.65 0.12
N VAL A 26 8.51 -6.85 1.25
CA VAL A 26 8.06 -5.81 2.18
C VAL A 26 8.30 -6.24 3.62
N ALA A 27 8.38 -5.27 4.53
CA ALA A 27 8.62 -5.57 5.94
C ALA A 27 7.40 -6.22 6.62
N SER A 28 6.18 -5.85 6.18
CA SER A 28 4.94 -6.40 6.75
C SER A 28 3.78 -6.35 5.75
N ILE A 29 2.90 -7.35 5.84
CA ILE A 29 1.61 -7.38 5.15
C ILE A 29 0.51 -7.63 6.18
N ILE A 30 -0.51 -6.77 6.15
CA ILE A 30 -1.74 -6.90 6.93
C ILE A 30 -2.77 -7.61 6.04
N ALA A 31 -3.20 -8.79 6.44
CA ALA A 31 -4.23 -9.56 5.74
C ALA A 31 -5.60 -9.36 6.40
N GLY A 32 -6.61 -9.05 5.59
CA GLY A 32 -8.02 -9.03 5.96
C GLY A 32 -8.82 -10.03 5.12
N ASP A 33 -10.15 -9.92 5.16
CA ASP A 33 -11.04 -10.79 4.38
C ASP A 33 -10.90 -10.51 2.87
N GLY A 34 -10.17 -11.38 2.16
CA GLY A 34 -9.93 -11.29 0.72
C GLY A 34 -9.01 -10.15 0.25
N VAL A 35 -8.44 -9.34 1.15
CA VAL A 35 -7.59 -8.20 0.81
C VAL A 35 -6.32 -8.18 1.66
N CYS A 36 -5.21 -7.72 1.09
CA CYS A 36 -3.93 -7.61 1.78
C CYS A 36 -3.30 -6.24 1.46
N ILE A 37 -2.70 -5.60 2.45
CA ILE A 37 -1.99 -4.32 2.28
C ILE A 37 -0.63 -4.36 2.97
N CYS A 38 0.43 -3.90 2.28
CA CYS A 38 1.76 -3.77 2.89
C CYS A 38 1.95 -2.42 3.60
N ASP A 39 2.96 -2.37 4.47
CA ASP A 39 3.38 -1.19 5.23
C ASP A 39 3.65 0.04 4.35
N GLU A 40 4.34 -0.14 3.22
CA GLU A 40 4.63 0.95 2.27
C GLU A 40 3.34 1.55 1.70
N CYS A 41 2.38 0.71 1.32
CA CYS A 41 1.10 1.15 0.77
C CYS A 41 0.27 1.87 1.84
N VAL A 42 0.29 1.41 3.09
CA VAL A 42 -0.35 2.11 4.21
C VAL A 42 0.23 3.52 4.34
N PHE A 43 1.55 3.67 4.35
CA PHE A 43 2.21 4.97 4.46
C PHE A 43 1.86 5.91 3.29
N ALA A 44 1.87 5.38 2.07
CA ALA A 44 1.48 6.14 0.88
C ALA A 44 0.03 6.63 0.97
N CYS A 45 -0.91 5.76 1.36
CA CYS A 45 -2.32 6.10 1.56
C CYS A 45 -2.49 7.19 2.62
N VAL A 46 -1.85 7.05 3.78
CA VAL A 46 -1.91 8.05 4.87
C VAL A 46 -1.38 9.41 4.39
N ASN A 47 -0.26 9.44 3.68
CA ASN A 47 0.31 10.67 3.14
C ASN A 47 -0.64 11.37 2.15
N ILE A 48 -1.29 10.61 1.26
CA ILE A 48 -2.26 11.14 0.30
C ILE A 48 -3.46 11.73 1.04
N ILE A 49 -4.06 10.98 1.97
CA ILE A 49 -5.23 11.44 2.74
C ILE A 49 -4.89 12.71 3.53
N PHE A 50 -3.73 12.73 4.20
CA PHE A 50 -3.32 13.89 4.99
C PHE A 50 -3.03 15.13 4.12
N LYS A 51 -2.46 14.94 2.92
CA LYS A 51 -2.29 16.02 1.94
C LYS A 51 -3.63 16.55 1.44
N GLN A 52 -4.59 15.67 1.16
CA GLN A 52 -5.92 16.06 0.69
C GLN A 52 -6.70 16.79 1.78
N ASN A 53 -6.67 16.32 3.03
CA ASN A 53 -7.34 16.99 4.15
C ASN A 53 -6.80 18.41 4.39
N ARG A 54 -5.49 18.63 4.20
CA ARG A 54 -4.89 19.98 4.25
C ARG A 54 -5.35 20.86 3.09
N ARG A 55 -5.47 20.31 1.88
CA ARG A 55 -5.97 21.05 0.71
C ARG A 55 -7.44 21.41 0.84
N ALA A 56 -8.28 20.47 1.29
CA ALA A 56 -9.70 20.69 1.51
C ALA A 56 -9.95 21.80 2.55
N ARG A 57 -9.24 21.78 3.68
CA ARG A 57 -9.33 22.84 4.70
C ARG A 57 -8.75 24.19 4.28
N ASN A 58 -7.83 24.22 3.32
CA ASN A 58 -7.24 25.47 2.82
C ASN A 58 -8.09 26.10 1.69
N GLY A 59 -8.92 25.32 0.99
CA GLY A 59 -9.87 25.84 0.00
C GLY A 59 -10.99 26.69 0.61
N GLU A 60 -11.38 26.43 1.86
CA GLU A 60 -12.43 27.19 2.56
C GLU A 60 -11.97 28.56 3.08
N LYS A 61 -10.65 28.82 3.15
CA LYS A 61 -10.11 30.09 3.69
C LYS A 61 -9.97 31.21 2.66
N ASN A 62 -10.23 30.96 1.37
CA ASN A 62 -10.09 31.96 0.30
C ASN A 62 -11.44 32.54 -0.18
N ILE A 63 -12.53 32.32 0.56
CA ILE A 63 -13.87 32.86 0.28
C ILE A 63 -14.34 33.79 1.41
N LYS A 64 -13.45 34.29 2.28
CA LYS A 64 -13.81 35.30 3.28
C LYS A 64 -12.65 36.26 3.56
N ALA A 65 -12.24 37.03 2.57
CA ALA A 65 -11.62 38.36 2.71
C ALA A 65 -11.42 38.99 1.33
#